data_AF-A0A1F9NEL8-F1
#
_entry.id   AF-A0A1F9NEL8-F1
#
_cell.length_a   1.000
_cell.length_b   1.000
_cell.length_c   1.000
_cell.angle_alpha   90.00
_cell.angle_beta   90.00
_cell.angle_gamma   90.00
#
_symmetry.space_group_name_H-M   'P 1'
#
loop_
_entity.id
_entity.type
_entity.pdbx_description
1 polymer ?
#
loop_
_entity_poly.entity_id
_entity_poly.type
_entity_poly.pdbx_seq_one_letter_code
_entity_poly.pdbx_strand_id
1 'polypeptide(L)'
;MVTSLPLKAYRLYRDGFRRMTVGRTLWKIILIKLVILFAVLKLFFFPNFLQKNFSTDVQRSDHVLQQLTGSGEHNYEGRMR
;
A
#
# COMPACT_ATOMS: atom_id res chain seq x y z
N MET A 1 32.28 25.10 -14.71
CA MET A 1 32.03 25.53 -13.31
C MET A 1 30.53 25.57 -13.08
N VAL A 2 29.90 24.43 -12.75
CA VAL A 2 28.47 24.40 -12.42
C VAL A 2 28.39 24.41 -10.91
N THR A 3 28.23 25.61 -10.35
CA THR A 3 28.11 25.83 -8.91
C THR A 3 26.92 25.03 -8.38
N SER A 4 27.18 24.36 -7.26
CA SER A 4 26.35 23.37 -6.61
C SER A 4 25.07 23.94 -5.98
N LEU A 5 24.25 24.65 -6.76
CA LEU A 5 22.93 25.19 -6.38
C LEU A 5 22.05 24.17 -5.63
N PRO A 6 21.91 22.90 -6.07
CA PRO A 6 21.13 21.92 -5.32
C PRO A 6 21.72 21.62 -3.94
N LEU A 7 23.06 21.63 -3.81
CA LEU A 7 23.74 21.42 -2.53
C LEU A 7 23.50 22.57 -1.55
N LYS A 8 23.46 23.82 -2.03
CA LYS A 8 23.13 25.00 -1.20
C LYS A 8 21.67 24.99 -0.76
N ALA A 9 20.74 24.72 -1.68
CA ALA A 9 19.32 24.60 -1.36
C ALA A 9 19.06 23.47 -0.35
N TYR A 10 19.68 22.31 -0.53
CA TYR A 10 19.60 21.20 0.41
C TYR A 10 20.14 21.57 1.80
N ARG A 11 21.28 22.26 1.87
CA ARG A 11 21.90 22.66 3.14
C ARG A 11 21.03 23.69 3.88
N LEU A 12 20.45 24.66 3.16
CA LEU A 12 19.51 25.64 3.72
C LEU A 12 18.25 24.97 4.27
N TYR A 13 17.65 24.04 3.52
CA TYR A 13 16.46 23.29 3.96
C TYR A 13 16.79 22.40 5.17
N ARG A 14 17.89 21.65 5.11
CA ARG A 14 18.34 20.77 6.19
C ARG A 14 18.68 21.56 7.46
N ASP A 15 19.38 22.69 7.35
CA ASP A 15 19.75 23.51 8.50
C ASP A 15 18.55 24.26 9.09
N GLY A 16 17.64 24.76 8.24
CA GLY A 16 16.37 25.36 8.69
C GLY A 16 15.47 24.34 9.40
N PHE A 17 15.29 23.17 8.80
CA PHE A 17 14.50 22.08 9.38
C PHE A 17 15.09 21.54 10.69
N ARG A 18 16.43 21.47 10.79
CA ARG A 18 17.12 21.00 11.99
C ARG A 18 17.12 22.02 13.13
N ARG A 19 17.21 23.32 12.84
CA ARG A 19 17.13 24.39 13.85
C ARG A 19 15.71 24.64 14.36
N MET A 20 14.67 24.25 13.62
CA MET A 20 13.29 24.37 14.07
C MET A 20 12.91 23.24 15.05
N THR A 21 12.68 23.59 16.31
CA THR A 21 12.02 22.72 17.30
C THR A 21 10.57 22.42 16.89
N VAL A 22 9.85 23.43 16.40
CA VAL A 22 8.45 23.28 15.94
C VAL A 22 8.32 22.33 14.76
N GLY A 23 9.22 22.43 13.76
CA GLY A 23 9.21 21.56 12.59
C GLY A 23 9.46 20.08 12.93
N ARG A 24 10.40 19.80 13.85
CA ARG A 24 10.62 18.45 14.37
C ARG A 24 9.42 17.90 15.12
N THR A 25 8.75 18.73 15.93
CA THR A 25 7.53 18.33 16.64
C THR A 25 6.38 18.06 15.67
N LEU A 26 6.16 18.93 14.68
CA LEU A 26 5.14 18.71 13.65
C LEU A 26 5.41 17.44 12.85
N TRP A 27 6.66 17.20 12.45
CA TRP A 27 7.01 16.01 11.69
C TRP A 27 6.79 14.73 12.51
N LYS A 28 7.10 14.76 13.81
CA LYS A 28 6.74 13.67 14.74
C LYS A 28 5.23 13.45 14.81
N ILE A 29 4.44 14.52 14.90
CA ILE A 29 2.97 14.43 14.91
C ILE A 29 2.46 13.80 13.61
N ILE A 30 2.96 14.24 12.45
CA ILE A 30 2.62 13.68 11.14
C ILE A 30 2.99 12.20 11.08
N LEU A 31 4.20 11.83 11.51
CA LEU A 31 4.66 10.45 11.54
C LEU A 31 3.76 9.57 12.42
N ILE A 32 3.43 10.04 13.62
CA ILE A 32 2.50 9.34 14.53
C ILE A 32 1.13 9.19 13.86
N LYS A 33 0.61 10.25 13.24
CA LYS A 33 -0.68 10.21 12.55
C LYS A 33 -0.66 9.22 11.39
N LEU A 34 0.41 9.17 10.60
CA LEU A 34 0.60 8.19 9.53
C LEU A 34 0.65 6.77 10.07
N VAL A 35 1.36 6.53 11.18
CA VAL A 35 1.41 5.21 11.83
C VAL A 35 0.04 4.82 12.38
N ILE A 36 -0.68 5.73 13.03
CA ILE A 36 -2.02 5.49 13.56
C ILE A 36 -3.01 5.22 12.44
N LEU A 37 -3.01 6.03 11.38
CA LEU A 37 -3.87 5.83 10.21
C LEU A 37 -3.56 4.49 9.53
N PHE A 38 -2.28 4.17 9.34
CA PHE A 38 -1.85 2.90 8.78
C PHE A 38 -2.23 1.72 9.70
N ALA A 39 -2.09 1.86 11.01
CA ALA A 39 -2.43 0.83 11.98
C ALA A 39 -3.95 0.62 12.07
N VAL A 40 -4.75 1.69 12.04
CA VAL A 40 -6.22 1.62 12.04
C VAL A 40 -6.71 1.03 10.73
N LEU A 41 -6.25 1.52 9.57
CA LEU A 41 -6.57 0.91 8.28
C LEU A 41 -6.10 -0.54 8.25
N LYS A 42 -4.90 -0.86 8.72
CA LYS A 42 -4.44 -2.26 8.77
C LYS A 42 -5.29 -3.12 9.70
N LEU A 43 -5.64 -2.64 10.88
CA LEU A 43 -6.39 -3.41 11.87
C LEU A 43 -7.90 -3.48 11.57
N PHE A 44 -8.47 -2.51 10.84
CA PHE A 44 -9.89 -2.50 10.44
C PHE A 44 -10.13 -3.01 9.02
N PHE A 45 -9.27 -2.71 8.04
CA PHE A 45 -9.36 -3.25 6.67
C PHE A 45 -8.68 -4.61 6.51
N PHE A 46 -7.65 -4.95 7.30
CA PHE A 46 -6.98 -6.26 7.24
C PHE A 46 -7.18 -7.23 8.44
N PRO A 47 -8.13 -7.06 9.38
CA PRO A 47 -8.36 -8.08 10.41
C PRO A 47 -8.85 -9.38 9.78
N ASN A 48 -9.61 -9.29 8.68
CA ASN A 48 -10.13 -10.44 7.95
C ASN A 48 -9.26 -10.90 6.77
N PHE A 49 -8.15 -10.20 6.47
CA PHE A 49 -7.26 -10.59 5.36
C PHE A 49 -6.22 -11.62 5.81
N LEU A 50 -5.73 -11.53 7.05
CA LEU A 50 -4.79 -12.51 7.65
C LEU A 50 -5.46 -13.48 8.61
N GLN A 51 -6.68 -13.18 9.06
CA GLN A 51 -7.46 -14.04 9.94
C GLN A 51 -8.64 -14.70 9.22
N LYS A 52 -8.60 -14.76 7.88
CA LYS A 52 -9.27 -15.83 7.14
C LYS A 52 -8.44 -17.12 7.22
N ASN A 53 -8.14 -17.54 8.44
CA ASN A 53 -7.94 -18.95 8.73
C ASN A 53 -9.34 -19.58 8.81
N PHE A 54 -9.98 -19.75 7.65
CA PHE A 54 -10.68 -21.01 7.48
C PHE A 54 -9.59 -22.01 7.08
N SER A 55 -9.75 -23.23 7.54
CA SER A 55 -8.85 -24.37 7.39
C SER A 55 -8.23 -24.63 6.00
N THR A 56 -8.60 -23.93 4.90
CA THR A 56 -7.88 -23.93 3.62
C THR A 56 -8.27 -22.74 2.73
N ASP A 57 -7.51 -21.64 2.71
CA ASP A 57 -7.70 -20.51 1.76
C ASP A 57 -7.24 -20.86 0.32
N VAL A 58 -6.43 -21.92 0.19
CA VAL A 58 -5.97 -22.49 -1.09
C VAL A 58 -7.14 -23.03 -1.93
N GLN A 59 -8.14 -23.69 -1.31
CA GLN A 59 -9.23 -24.34 -2.04
C GLN A 59 -10.22 -23.38 -2.70
N ARG A 60 -10.45 -22.20 -2.11
CA ARG A 60 -11.39 -21.22 -2.68
C ARG A 60 -10.76 -20.41 -3.82
N SER A 61 -9.46 -20.15 -3.70
CA SER A 61 -8.66 -19.48 -4.73
C SER A 61 -8.60 -20.34 -5.99
N ASP A 62 -8.33 -21.65 -5.83
CA ASP A 62 -8.34 -22.62 -6.94
C ASP A 62 -9.72 -22.73 -7.62
N HIS A 63 -10.81 -22.69 -6.84
CA HIS A 63 -12.16 -22.75 -7.41
C HIS A 63 -12.51 -21.49 -8.23
N VAL A 64 -12.12 -20.29 -7.76
CA VAL A 64 -12.35 -19.03 -8.49
C VAL A 64 -11.44 -18.95 -9.72
N LEU A 65 -10.19 -19.42 -9.63
CA LEU A 65 -9.28 -19.51 -10.77
C LEU A 65 -9.81 -20.46 -11.85
N GLN A 66 -10.37 -21.61 -11.46
CA GLN A 66 -11.01 -22.55 -12.38
C GLN A 66 -12.24 -21.94 -13.06
N GLN A 67 -13.09 -21.18 -12.35
CA GLN A 67 -14.25 -20.53 -12.94
C GLN A 67 -13.86 -19.42 -13.92
N LEU A 68 -12.84 -18.60 -13.59
CA LEU A 68 -12.35 -17.53 -14.47
C LEU A 68 -11.62 -18.07 -15.71
N THR A 69 -10.90 -19.19 -15.58
CA THR A 69 -10.21 -19.84 -16.71
C THR A 69 -11.17 -20.68 -17.57
N GLY A 70 -12.15 -21.35 -16.96
CA GLY A 70 -13.14 -22.20 -17.64
C GLY A 70 -14.27 -21.42 -18.34
N SER A 71 -14.47 -20.13 -18.02
CA SER A 71 -15.44 -19.25 -18.69
C SER A 71 -15.10 -18.98 -20.17
N GLY A 72 -13.87 -19.30 -20.59
CA GLY A 72 -13.47 -19.25 -21.99
C GLY A 72 -14.09 -20.38 -22.83
N GLU A 73 -14.41 -21.54 -22.25
CA GLU A 73 -14.73 -22.76 -23.01
C GLU A 73 -16.23 -22.88 -23.35
N HIS A 74 -17.12 -22.42 -22.47
CA HIS A 74 -18.58 -22.51 -22.67
C HIS A 74 -19.15 -21.56 -23.74
N ASN A 75 -18.33 -20.67 -24.32
CA ASN A 75 -18.76 -19.75 -25.39
C ASN A 75 -18.56 -20.29 -26.82
N TYR A 76 -17.94 -21.47 -26.99
CA TYR A 76 -17.70 -22.05 -28.31
C TYR A 76 -18.76 -23.06 -28.77
N GLU A 77 -19.53 -23.66 -27.85
CA GLU A 77 -20.62 -24.59 -28.21
C GLU A 77 -21.88 -23.88 -28.75
N GLY A 78 -22.08 -22.61 -28.40
CA GLY A 78 -23.23 -21.81 -28.85
C GLY A 78 -23.09 -21.17 -30.24
N ARG A 79 -21.93 -21.29 -30.91
CA ARG A 79 -21.68 -20.71 -32.25
C ARG A 79 -21.58 -21.75 -33.37
N MET A 80 -21.68 -23.04 -33.06
CA MET A 80 -21.63 -24.14 -34.05
C MET A 80 -22.99 -24.78 -34.33
N ARG A 81 -24.10 -24.10 -33.97
CA ARG A 81 -25.46 -24.48 -34.35
C ARG A 81 -26.15 -23.35 -35.07
#